data_AF-A0A1H4ZVA1-F1
#
_entry.id   AF-A0A1H4ZVA1-F1
#
_cell.length_a   1.000
_cell.length_b   1.000
_cell.length_c   1.000
_cell.angle_alpha   90.00
_cell.angle_beta   90.00
_cell.angle_gamma   90.00
#
_symmetry.space_group_name_H-M   'P 1'
#
loop_
_entity.id
_entity.type
_entity.pdbx_description
1 polymer ?
#
loop_
_entity_poly.entity_id
_entity_poly.type
_entity_poly.pdbx_seq_one_letter_code
_entity_poly.pdbx_strand_id
1 'polypeptide(L)'
;MTQQVPAFTEDGITLGGFDKRRFRQCAGRFATGVTIITARGPDGRPVGVTANSFSSVSLDPPLILWSLALSARSFNAFRSAQGYAINILSAAQLDLASRFARSDQDKFAGVDWREGAFGAPVIGGASATLECRAFAQHEGGDHLIFIGEVIAIDHDASEQLLFMDGEFSRRSAHPSLARSTGERREAEIGEDDLRYDFIVPLLVRAKEAVTEPFYAEIKATGVSVAEMRLLACLAPRDTATPAEIAARIFVDAATIDAQILRMTKEGLLASTERSAVAITETGRQKLQLLNAIARRYEARLFAGLDPERIAVLKDALRLFDGAISATPISATE
;
A
#
# COMPACT_ATOMS: atom_id res chain seq x y z
N MET A 1 -17.73 -26.99 36.05
CA MET A 1 -16.62 -27.14 35.09
C MET A 1 -16.52 -25.85 34.31
N THR A 2 -15.75 -24.92 34.86
CA THR A 2 -15.54 -23.58 34.31
C THR A 2 -14.03 -23.44 34.25
N GLN A 3 -13.46 -23.49 33.04
CA GLN A 3 -12.03 -23.29 32.86
C GLN A 3 -11.73 -21.82 33.15
N GLN A 4 -11.09 -21.60 34.29
CA GLN A 4 -10.71 -20.31 34.82
C GLN A 4 -9.45 -19.85 34.06
N VAL A 5 -9.57 -18.77 33.30
CA VAL A 5 -8.40 -18.08 32.72
C VAL A 5 -7.52 -17.61 33.90
N PRO A 6 -6.20 -17.90 33.93
CA PRO A 6 -5.40 -17.54 35.08
C PRO A 6 -5.27 -16.02 35.22
N ALA A 7 -5.52 -15.53 36.43
CA ALA A 7 -5.27 -14.16 36.83
C ALA A 7 -3.75 -13.87 36.76
N PHE A 8 -3.39 -12.76 36.12
CA PHE A 8 -2.04 -12.20 36.20
C PHE A 8 -1.87 -11.51 37.56
N THR A 9 -0.98 -12.03 38.39
CA THR A 9 -0.64 -11.48 39.72
C THR A 9 0.59 -10.57 39.68
N GLU A 10 0.61 -9.62 40.61
CA GLU A 10 1.49 -8.45 40.76
C GLU A 10 2.99 -8.70 41.02
N ASP A 11 3.50 -9.93 40.90
CA ASP A 11 4.92 -10.23 41.17
C ASP A 11 5.72 -10.47 39.88
N GLY A 12 6.32 -9.39 39.37
CA GLY A 12 7.71 -9.45 38.95
C GLY A 12 8.07 -9.96 37.54
N ILE A 13 7.14 -10.05 36.59
CA ILE A 13 7.52 -9.91 35.18
C ILE A 13 7.53 -8.42 34.86
N THR A 14 8.68 -7.78 35.10
CA THR A 14 8.98 -6.57 34.35
C THR A 14 9.07 -7.04 32.90
N LEU A 15 8.04 -6.80 32.08
CA LEU A 15 8.14 -6.93 30.64
C LEU A 15 9.29 -6.02 30.22
N GLY A 16 10.48 -6.58 30.05
CA GLY A 16 11.55 -5.93 29.29
C GLY A 16 10.91 -5.38 28.03
N GLY A 17 11.03 -4.06 27.84
CA GLY A 17 10.09 -3.24 27.06
C GLY A 17 9.52 -3.91 25.81
N PHE A 18 8.21 -4.11 25.79
CA PHE A 18 7.48 -4.51 24.59
C PHE A 18 7.71 -3.46 23.48
N ASP A 19 8.44 -3.85 22.44
CA ASP A 19 8.81 -2.95 21.36
C ASP A 19 7.59 -2.62 20.49
N LYS A 20 6.95 -1.48 20.79
CA LYS A 20 5.80 -0.94 20.07
C LYS A 20 6.08 -0.77 18.57
N ARG A 21 7.32 -0.45 18.19
CA ARG A 21 7.70 -0.29 16.78
C ARG A 21 7.69 -1.64 16.08
N ARG A 22 8.31 -2.66 16.70
CA ARG A 22 8.30 -4.02 16.17
C ARG A 22 6.89 -4.60 16.08
N PHE A 23 6.03 -4.35 17.08
CA PHE A 23 4.63 -4.75 17.02
C PHE A 23 3.89 -4.12 15.83
N ARG A 24 4.03 -2.79 15.62
CA ARG A 24 3.43 -2.11 14.47
C ARG A 24 3.91 -2.66 13.13
N GLN A 25 5.21 -2.98 13.02
CA GLN A 25 5.77 -3.60 11.82
C GLN A 25 5.19 -5.00 11.58
N CYS A 26 5.05 -5.82 12.62
CA CYS A 26 4.42 -7.13 12.52
C CYS A 26 2.94 -7.02 12.11
N ALA A 27 2.18 -6.13 12.75
CA ALA A 27 0.77 -5.91 12.41
C ALA A 27 0.59 -5.39 10.97
N GLY A 28 1.50 -4.53 10.51
CA GLY A 28 1.50 -4.01 9.13
C GLY A 28 1.71 -5.06 8.04
N ARG A 29 2.10 -6.31 8.38
CA ARG A 29 2.15 -7.41 7.42
C ARG A 29 0.77 -7.88 6.97
N PHE A 30 -0.29 -7.58 7.72
CA PHE A 30 -1.66 -7.86 7.30
C PHE A 30 -2.14 -6.76 6.35
N ALA A 31 -2.34 -7.10 5.08
CA ALA A 31 -2.89 -6.16 4.10
C ALA A 31 -4.32 -5.78 4.43
N THR A 32 -4.64 -4.50 4.29
CA THR A 32 -6.02 -4.03 4.38
C THR A 32 -6.37 -3.10 3.22
N GLY A 33 -7.66 -2.94 2.96
CA GLY A 33 -8.14 -1.77 2.22
C GLY A 33 -8.01 -0.51 3.08
N VAL A 34 -8.11 0.65 2.45
CA VAL A 34 -8.10 1.95 3.13
C VAL A 34 -9.51 2.52 3.16
N THR A 35 -9.95 3.01 4.32
CA THR A 35 -11.25 3.66 4.47
C THR A 35 -11.10 5.08 5.00
N ILE A 36 -12.08 5.93 4.68
CA ILE A 36 -12.34 7.16 5.43
C ILE A 36 -13.67 6.98 6.14
N ILE A 37 -13.61 7.03 7.46
CA ILE A 37 -14.79 7.01 8.30
C ILE A 37 -15.25 8.45 8.50
N THR A 38 -16.52 8.72 8.26
CA THR A 38 -17.09 10.07 8.35
C THR A 38 -18.31 10.09 9.27
N ALA A 39 -18.52 11.21 9.95
CA ALA A 39 -19.70 11.45 10.78
C ALA A 39 -20.03 12.94 10.81
N ARG A 40 -21.20 13.25 11.37
CA ARG A 40 -21.61 14.61 11.72
C ARG A 40 -21.24 14.87 13.17
N GLY A 41 -20.42 15.90 13.42
CA GLY A 41 -20.07 16.33 14.76
C GLY A 41 -21.24 17.01 15.49
N PRO A 42 -21.17 17.15 16.83
CA PRO A 42 -22.22 17.82 17.62
C PRO A 42 -22.47 19.27 17.22
N ASP A 43 -21.48 19.94 16.63
CA ASP A 43 -21.58 21.30 16.09
C ASP A 43 -22.14 21.36 14.66
N GLY A 44 -22.59 20.23 14.12
CA GLY A 44 -23.08 20.10 12.74
C GLY A 44 -21.99 20.06 11.68
N ARG A 45 -20.71 20.15 12.04
CA ARG A 45 -19.62 20.09 11.06
C ARG A 45 -19.29 18.63 10.68
N PRO A 46 -18.92 18.38 9.42
CA PRO A 46 -18.46 17.05 9.02
C PRO A 46 -17.11 16.75 9.66
N VAL A 47 -16.94 15.53 10.16
CA VAL A 47 -15.67 14.99 10.64
C VAL A 47 -15.30 13.76 9.84
N GLY A 48 -14.00 13.53 9.64
CA GLY A 48 -13.52 12.37 8.92
C GLY A 48 -12.11 11.96 9.34
N VAL A 49 -11.87 10.65 9.30
CA VAL A 49 -10.59 10.04 9.67
C VAL A 49 -10.27 8.87 8.75
N THR A 50 -9.05 8.81 8.25
CA THR A 50 -8.54 7.63 7.54
C THR A 50 -8.34 6.51 8.55
N ALA A 51 -8.89 5.34 8.26
CA ALA A 51 -8.74 4.14 9.07
C ALA A 51 -8.45 2.93 8.18
N ASN A 52 -7.69 1.99 8.72
CA ASN A 52 -7.46 0.69 8.09
C ASN A 52 -7.72 -0.46 9.07
N SER A 53 -8.40 -0.16 10.19
CA SER A 53 -8.84 -1.09 11.24
C SER A 53 -10.25 -1.66 10.98
N PHE A 54 -10.83 -1.36 9.81
CA PHE A 54 -12.15 -1.84 9.40
C PHE A 54 -12.18 -3.36 9.22
N SER A 55 -13.27 -3.99 9.64
CA SER A 55 -13.57 -5.40 9.34
C SER A 55 -15.08 -5.66 9.33
N SER A 56 -15.53 -6.59 8.50
CA SER A 56 -16.88 -7.17 8.60
C SER A 56 -16.98 -8.09 9.82
N VAL A 57 -18.16 -8.13 10.47
CA VAL A 57 -18.41 -8.90 11.70
C VAL A 57 -19.53 -9.91 11.52
N SER A 58 -20.69 -9.48 11.01
CA SER A 58 -21.90 -10.30 10.93
C SER A 58 -22.68 -9.98 9.65
N LEU A 59 -23.43 -10.97 9.16
CA LEU A 59 -24.35 -10.81 8.04
C LEU A 59 -25.80 -10.59 8.50
N ASP A 60 -26.21 -11.18 9.63
CA ASP A 60 -27.55 -11.00 10.20
C ASP A 60 -27.48 -10.86 11.74
N PRO A 61 -27.65 -9.64 12.29
CA PRO A 61 -27.76 -8.37 11.56
C PRO A 61 -26.43 -8.02 10.84
N PRO A 62 -26.46 -7.17 9.80
CA PRO A 62 -25.26 -6.80 9.06
C PRO A 62 -24.38 -5.84 9.89
N LEU A 63 -23.31 -6.37 10.49
CA LEU A 63 -22.43 -5.63 11.38
C LEU A 63 -21.02 -5.50 10.82
N ILE A 64 -20.43 -4.33 11.03
CA ILE A 64 -19.01 -4.04 10.81
C ILE A 64 -18.37 -3.51 12.09
N LEU A 65 -17.05 -3.49 12.14
CA LEU A 65 -16.30 -2.80 13.18
C LEU A 65 -15.16 -1.96 12.62
N TRP A 66 -14.70 -1.01 13.42
CA TRP A 66 -13.46 -0.27 13.23
C TRP A 66 -13.01 0.32 14.57
N SER A 67 -11.76 0.80 14.64
CA SER A 67 -11.18 1.31 15.88
C SER A 67 -10.62 2.73 15.69
N LEU A 68 -10.88 3.61 16.66
CA LEU A 68 -10.38 4.99 16.70
C LEU A 68 -9.53 5.22 17.95
N ALA A 69 -8.37 5.85 17.78
CA ALA A 69 -7.51 6.21 18.90
C ALA A 69 -8.24 7.17 19.86
N LEU A 70 -8.09 6.95 21.17
CA LEU A 70 -8.68 7.83 22.19
C LEU A 70 -8.12 9.28 22.10
N SER A 71 -6.93 9.43 21.53
CA SER A 71 -6.26 10.72 21.30
C SER A 71 -6.71 11.46 20.03
N ALA A 72 -7.57 10.86 19.21
CA ALA A 72 -8.02 11.49 17.97
C ALA A 72 -8.84 12.76 18.25
N ARG A 73 -8.59 13.84 17.48
CA ARG A 73 -9.36 15.09 17.60
C ARG A 73 -10.87 14.89 17.35
N SER A 74 -11.21 13.97 16.46
CA SER A 74 -12.58 13.59 16.13
C SER A 74 -13.21 12.61 17.11
N PHE A 75 -12.50 12.20 18.17
CA PHE A 75 -12.95 11.15 19.10
C PHE A 75 -14.34 11.45 19.69
N ASN A 76 -14.54 12.63 20.25
CA ASN A 76 -15.83 13.00 20.85
C ASN A 76 -16.96 13.06 19.82
N ALA A 77 -16.67 13.46 18.58
CA ALA A 77 -17.65 13.49 17.51
C ALA A 77 -18.12 12.08 17.14
N PHE A 78 -17.20 11.13 16.93
CA PHE A 78 -17.57 9.74 16.65
C PHE A 78 -18.22 9.04 17.85
N ARG A 79 -17.71 9.28 19.07
CA ARG A 79 -18.26 8.67 20.29
C ARG A 79 -19.73 9.01 20.51
N SER A 80 -20.14 10.23 20.16
CA SER A 80 -21.51 10.71 20.34
C SER A 80 -22.38 10.61 19.07
N ALA A 81 -21.82 10.20 17.94
CA ALA A 81 -22.55 10.10 16.68
C ALA A 81 -23.59 8.97 16.71
N GLN A 82 -24.80 9.26 16.20
CA GLN A 82 -25.86 8.26 16.04
C GLN A 82 -25.61 7.30 14.86
N GLY A 83 -24.74 7.71 13.94
CA GLY A 83 -24.31 6.93 12.80
C GLY A 83 -23.11 7.57 12.10
N TYR A 84 -22.53 6.82 11.17
CA TYR A 84 -21.32 7.17 10.43
C TYR A 84 -21.30 6.44 9.10
N ALA A 85 -20.53 6.94 8.14
CA ALA A 85 -20.31 6.26 6.86
C ALA A 85 -18.87 5.72 6.77
N ILE A 86 -18.74 4.51 6.24
CA ILE A 86 -17.48 3.87 5.87
C ILE A 86 -17.28 4.09 4.37
N ASN A 87 -16.29 4.88 3.98
CA ASN A 87 -15.96 5.11 2.58
C ASN A 87 -14.71 4.30 2.24
N ILE A 88 -14.87 3.15 1.59
CA ILE A 88 -13.76 2.29 1.14
C ILE A 88 -13.17 2.93 -0.10
N LEU A 89 -11.90 3.31 -0.05
CA LEU A 89 -11.29 4.15 -1.07
C LEU A 89 -10.87 3.36 -2.33
N SER A 90 -11.03 4.01 -3.48
CA SER A 90 -10.46 3.55 -4.74
C SER A 90 -8.97 3.91 -4.84
N ALA A 91 -8.24 3.21 -5.70
CA ALA A 91 -6.81 3.41 -5.94
C ALA A 91 -6.47 4.84 -6.39
N ALA A 92 -7.44 5.55 -6.99
CA ALA A 92 -7.29 6.94 -7.41
C ALA A 92 -7.35 7.95 -6.25
N GLN A 93 -7.78 7.52 -5.05
CA GLN A 93 -8.01 8.40 -3.89
C GLN A 93 -6.88 8.39 -2.86
N LEU A 94 -5.64 8.08 -3.27
CA LEU A 94 -4.46 8.08 -2.40
C LEU A 94 -4.25 9.43 -1.69
N ASP A 95 -4.43 10.53 -2.43
CA ASP A 95 -4.29 11.89 -1.87
C ASP A 95 -5.34 12.16 -0.78
N LEU A 96 -6.55 11.65 -0.98
CA LEU A 96 -7.64 11.77 -0.01
C LEU A 96 -7.34 10.96 1.26
N ALA A 97 -6.85 9.73 1.11
CA ALA A 97 -6.40 8.92 2.24
C ALA A 97 -5.34 9.64 3.08
N SER A 98 -4.36 10.25 2.42
CA SER A 98 -3.27 10.99 3.06
C SER A 98 -3.78 12.26 3.76
N ARG A 99 -4.72 12.98 3.12
CA ARG A 99 -5.34 14.18 3.69
C ARG A 99 -6.11 13.88 4.97
N PHE A 100 -6.93 12.84 4.96
CA PHE A 100 -7.79 12.49 6.10
C PHE A 100 -7.03 11.83 7.26
N ALA A 101 -5.79 11.38 7.06
CA ALA A 101 -4.90 10.89 8.10
C ALA A 101 -4.22 12.01 8.92
N ARG A 102 -4.13 13.24 8.39
CA ARG A 102 -3.49 14.39 9.07
C ARG A 102 -4.41 14.99 10.13
N SER A 103 -3.88 15.86 10.98
CA SER A 103 -4.63 16.55 12.06
C SER A 103 -5.16 17.94 11.68
N ASP A 104 -5.34 18.19 10.37
CA ASP A 104 -5.71 19.50 9.81
C ASP A 104 -7.20 19.85 10.03
N GLN A 105 -7.51 21.15 10.03
CA GLN A 105 -8.86 21.66 10.33
C GLN A 105 -9.81 21.73 9.12
N ASP A 106 -9.32 21.59 7.88
CA ASP A 106 -10.16 21.68 6.67
C ASP A 106 -9.92 20.51 5.68
N LYS A 107 -10.30 19.32 6.13
CA LYS A 107 -10.15 18.08 5.36
C LYS A 107 -11.16 17.96 4.21
N PHE A 108 -12.30 18.63 4.33
CA PHE A 108 -13.43 18.50 3.40
C PHE A 108 -13.44 19.56 2.29
N ALA A 109 -12.66 20.65 2.39
CA ALA A 109 -12.60 21.64 1.31
C ALA A 109 -12.21 21.02 -0.04
N GLY A 110 -13.05 21.22 -1.05
CA GLY A 110 -12.85 20.69 -2.40
C GLY A 110 -13.01 19.17 -2.53
N VAL A 111 -13.53 18.49 -1.50
CA VAL A 111 -13.89 17.07 -1.58
C VAL A 111 -15.34 16.97 -2.03
N ASP A 112 -15.60 16.15 -3.04
CA ASP A 112 -16.96 15.82 -3.45
C ASP A 112 -17.57 14.80 -2.47
N TRP A 113 -18.68 15.16 -1.83
CA TRP A 113 -19.43 14.29 -0.94
C TRP A 113 -20.89 14.71 -0.88
N ARG A 114 -21.76 13.72 -0.63
CA ARG A 114 -23.19 13.93 -0.36
C ARG A 114 -23.52 13.63 1.09
N GLU A 115 -24.64 14.17 1.57
CA GLU A 115 -25.15 13.80 2.88
C GLU A 115 -25.78 12.39 2.83
N GLY A 116 -25.32 11.50 3.71
CA GLY A 116 -25.91 10.18 3.94
C GLY A 116 -26.74 10.12 5.21
N ALA A 117 -27.04 8.91 5.67
CA ALA A 117 -27.77 8.64 6.89
C ALA A 117 -27.10 9.31 8.10
N PHE A 118 -27.92 9.82 9.01
CA PHE A 118 -27.49 10.58 10.20
C PHE A 118 -26.64 11.83 9.88
N GLY A 119 -26.68 12.29 8.63
CA GLY A 119 -25.88 13.42 8.17
C GLY A 119 -24.41 13.10 7.93
N ALA A 120 -24.02 11.82 7.92
CA ALA A 120 -22.63 11.41 7.69
C ALA A 120 -22.24 11.66 6.21
N PRO A 121 -21.11 12.33 5.93
CA PRO A 121 -20.63 12.52 4.56
C PRO A 121 -20.31 11.22 3.82
N VAL A 122 -20.93 11.00 2.66
CA VAL A 122 -20.60 9.90 1.75
C VAL A 122 -19.75 10.47 0.60
N ILE A 123 -18.50 10.01 0.50
CA ILE A 123 -17.48 10.56 -0.39
C ILE A 123 -17.66 10.01 -1.81
N GLY A 124 -17.66 10.90 -2.80
CA GLY A 124 -17.73 10.52 -4.22
C GLY A 124 -16.47 9.78 -4.70
N GLY A 125 -16.66 8.78 -5.57
CA GLY A 125 -15.56 7.98 -6.17
C GLY A 125 -14.91 6.96 -5.22
N ALA A 126 -15.50 6.74 -4.05
CA ALA A 126 -15.15 5.63 -3.18
C ALA A 126 -15.56 4.30 -3.81
N SER A 127 -14.70 3.29 -3.73
CA SER A 127 -14.94 1.96 -4.31
C SER A 127 -16.19 1.28 -3.72
N ALA A 128 -16.44 1.52 -2.43
CA ALA A 128 -17.69 1.13 -1.79
C ALA A 128 -17.99 2.06 -0.62
N THR A 129 -19.27 2.20 -0.29
CA THR A 129 -19.72 2.96 0.86
C THR A 129 -20.70 2.15 1.70
N LEU A 130 -20.57 2.24 3.02
CA LEU A 130 -21.49 1.64 3.97
C LEU A 130 -21.98 2.73 4.92
N GLU A 131 -23.28 2.99 4.92
CA GLU A 131 -23.90 3.92 5.86
C GLU A 131 -24.37 3.11 7.08
N CYS A 132 -23.88 3.48 8.25
CA CYS A 132 -24.04 2.70 9.48
C CYS A 132 -24.78 3.48 10.57
N ARG A 133 -25.68 2.78 11.26
CA ARG A 133 -26.18 3.19 12.57
C ARG A 133 -25.21 2.73 13.65
N ALA A 134 -24.94 3.57 14.64
CA ALA A 134 -24.12 3.18 15.78
C ALA A 134 -24.81 2.04 16.57
N PHE A 135 -24.10 0.92 16.77
CA PHE A 135 -24.66 -0.28 17.36
C PHE A 135 -24.08 -0.55 18.77
N ALA A 136 -22.75 -0.57 18.90
CA ALA A 136 -22.07 -0.76 20.18
C ALA A 136 -20.68 -0.12 20.18
N GLN A 137 -20.12 0.10 21.38
CA GLN A 137 -18.76 0.61 21.60
C GLN A 137 -18.08 -0.19 22.70
N HIS A 138 -16.80 -0.54 22.51
CA HIS A 138 -16.01 -1.31 23.47
C HIS A 138 -14.61 -0.73 23.64
N GLU A 139 -14.09 -0.75 24.86
CA GLU A 139 -12.69 -0.36 25.12
C GLU A 139 -11.72 -1.37 24.49
N GLY A 140 -10.71 -0.86 23.79
CA GLY A 140 -9.69 -1.64 23.08
C GLY A 140 -8.28 -1.16 23.43
N GLY A 141 -8.03 -0.85 24.70
CA GLY A 141 -6.76 -0.27 25.16
C GLY A 141 -6.65 1.22 24.83
N ASP A 142 -5.73 1.62 23.96
CA ASP A 142 -5.55 3.02 23.53
C ASP A 142 -6.51 3.44 22.39
N HIS A 143 -7.43 2.55 22.01
CA HIS A 143 -8.50 2.78 21.05
C HIS A 143 -9.87 2.44 21.63
N LEU A 144 -10.92 3.04 21.05
CA LEU A 144 -12.30 2.59 21.20
C LEU A 144 -12.71 1.84 19.93
N ILE A 145 -13.29 0.65 20.12
CA ILE A 145 -13.85 -0.18 19.05
C ILE A 145 -15.29 0.24 18.85
N PHE A 146 -15.65 0.58 17.62
CA PHE A 146 -17.01 0.91 17.20
C PHE A 146 -17.58 -0.27 16.43
N ILE A 147 -18.79 -0.67 16.77
CA ILE A 147 -19.60 -1.62 16.00
C ILE A 147 -20.74 -0.83 15.35
N GLY A 148 -20.94 -1.04 14.06
CA GLY A 148 -21.94 -0.35 13.26
C GLY A 148 -22.85 -1.34 12.57
N GLU A 149 -24.16 -1.09 12.63
CA GLU A 149 -25.15 -1.82 11.85
C GLU A 149 -25.32 -1.13 10.50
N VAL A 150 -25.07 -1.87 9.42
CA VAL A 150 -25.14 -1.34 8.06
C VAL A 150 -26.60 -1.23 7.64
N ILE A 151 -27.02 -0.02 7.24
CA ILE A 151 -28.40 0.27 6.84
C ILE A 151 -28.54 0.67 5.37
N ALA A 152 -27.44 1.08 4.74
CA ALA A 152 -27.36 1.27 3.29
C ALA A 152 -25.95 0.95 2.80
N ILE A 153 -25.86 0.46 1.56
CA ILE A 153 -24.60 0.13 0.89
C ILE A 153 -24.64 0.65 -0.54
N ASP A 154 -23.47 1.02 -1.05
CA ASP A 154 -23.24 1.30 -2.46
C ASP A 154 -21.84 0.81 -2.85
N HIS A 155 -21.63 0.48 -4.12
CA HIS A 155 -20.31 0.08 -4.62
C HIS A 155 -20.16 0.38 -6.10
N ASP A 156 -18.91 0.55 -6.52
CA ASP A 156 -18.52 0.65 -7.91
C ASP A 156 -17.55 -0.48 -8.31
N ALA A 157 -17.18 -0.53 -9.58
CA ALA A 157 -16.21 -1.48 -10.11
C ALA A 157 -14.75 -0.97 -10.08
N SER A 158 -14.46 0.09 -9.33
CA SER A 158 -13.12 0.68 -9.25
C SER A 158 -12.16 -0.23 -8.47
N GLU A 159 -10.87 -0.13 -8.80
CA GLU A 159 -9.83 -0.83 -8.04
C GLU A 159 -9.69 -0.22 -6.65
N GLN A 160 -9.54 -1.06 -5.62
CA GLN A 160 -9.39 -0.61 -4.24
C GLN A 160 -7.97 -0.11 -3.95
N LEU A 161 -7.87 0.91 -3.09
CA LEU A 161 -6.60 1.30 -2.47
C LEU A 161 -6.25 0.33 -1.34
N LEU A 162 -5.03 -0.22 -1.40
CA LEU A 162 -4.51 -1.14 -0.38
C LEU A 162 -3.44 -0.46 0.48
N PHE A 163 -3.27 -0.98 1.69
CA PHE A 163 -2.20 -0.58 2.61
C PHE A 163 -1.54 -1.82 3.22
N MET A 164 -0.22 -1.95 3.08
CA MET A 164 0.59 -3.03 3.64
C MET A 164 2.01 -2.55 3.90
N ASP A 165 2.64 -3.01 4.99
CA ASP A 165 4.03 -2.72 5.33
C ASP A 165 4.37 -1.22 5.44
N GLY A 166 3.36 -0.38 5.69
CA GLY A 166 3.49 1.07 5.74
C GLY A 166 3.29 1.79 4.41
N GLU A 167 3.08 1.06 3.32
CA GLU A 167 3.00 1.58 1.96
C GLU A 167 1.59 1.46 1.38
N PHE A 168 1.20 2.42 0.54
CA PHE A 168 0.03 2.28 -0.32
C PHE A 168 0.32 1.34 -1.49
N SER A 169 -0.68 0.55 -1.87
CA SER A 169 -0.56 -0.46 -2.91
C SER A 169 -1.85 -0.59 -3.73
N ARG A 170 -1.76 -1.28 -4.86
CA ARG A 170 -2.91 -1.65 -5.70
C ARG A 170 -3.07 -3.14 -5.75
N ARG A 171 -4.31 -3.60 -5.93
CA ARG A 171 -4.59 -5.00 -6.22
C ARG A 171 -3.93 -5.37 -7.56
N SER A 172 -3.29 -6.53 -7.60
CA SER A 172 -2.92 -7.20 -8.84
C SER A 172 -3.55 -8.59 -8.87
N ALA A 173 -3.91 -9.06 -10.05
CA ALA A 173 -4.40 -10.43 -10.21
C ALA A 173 -3.28 -11.40 -9.81
N HIS A 174 -3.59 -12.41 -9.00
CA HIS A 174 -2.58 -13.39 -8.59
C HIS A 174 -2.31 -14.36 -9.75
N PRO A 175 -1.06 -14.51 -10.20
CA PRO A 175 -0.78 -15.22 -11.44
C PRO A 175 -0.94 -16.73 -11.37
N SER A 176 -0.85 -17.33 -10.18
CA SER A 176 -1.16 -18.76 -10.03
C SER A 176 -2.62 -19.08 -10.37
N LEU A 177 -3.54 -18.10 -10.29
CA LEU A 177 -4.93 -18.29 -10.73
C LEU A 177 -5.05 -18.30 -12.26
N ALA A 178 -4.10 -17.71 -13.00
CA ALA A 178 -4.01 -17.85 -14.44
C ALA A 178 -3.51 -19.25 -14.87
N ARG A 179 -2.94 -20.04 -13.94
CA ARG A 179 -2.40 -21.39 -14.19
C ARG A 179 -3.41 -22.52 -13.98
N SER A 180 -4.66 -22.24 -13.59
CA SER A 180 -5.64 -23.28 -13.26
C SER A 180 -6.45 -23.84 -14.44
N THR A 181 -6.13 -23.48 -15.69
CA THR A 181 -6.47 -24.33 -16.84
C THR A 181 -5.26 -25.20 -17.12
N GLY A 182 -5.25 -26.39 -16.51
CA GLY A 182 -4.19 -27.37 -16.67
C GLY A 182 -3.90 -27.68 -18.14
N GLU A 183 -2.66 -28.09 -18.39
CA GLU A 183 -2.29 -29.02 -19.47
C GLU A 183 -3.03 -28.82 -20.80
N ARG A 184 -2.80 -27.69 -21.48
CA ARG A 184 -3.05 -27.61 -22.93
C ARG A 184 -1.75 -27.26 -23.63
N ARG A 185 -1.34 -28.19 -24.50
CA ARG A 185 -0.11 -28.20 -25.30
C ARG A 185 0.01 -26.89 -26.09
N GLU A 186 1.23 -26.48 -26.40
CA GLU A 186 1.59 -25.41 -27.35
C GLU A 186 0.84 -25.47 -28.71
N ALA A 187 0.12 -26.57 -28.99
CA ALA A 187 -0.69 -26.80 -30.17
C ALA A 187 -2.09 -26.13 -30.18
N GLU A 188 -2.55 -25.49 -29.09
CA GLU A 188 -3.87 -24.84 -29.01
C GLU A 188 -3.84 -23.32 -28.76
N ILE A 189 -2.70 -22.66 -28.97
CA ILE A 189 -2.66 -21.19 -29.04
C ILE A 189 -3.09 -20.81 -30.45
N GLY A 190 -4.37 -20.52 -30.64
CA GLY A 190 -4.84 -19.90 -31.89
C GLY A 190 -4.28 -18.48 -32.02
N GLU A 191 -4.04 -18.02 -33.25
CA GLU A 191 -3.52 -16.67 -33.58
C GLU A 191 -4.32 -15.51 -32.95
N ASP A 192 -5.53 -15.77 -32.46
CA ASP A 192 -6.43 -14.78 -31.83
C ASP A 192 -6.62 -14.95 -30.30
N ASP A 193 -5.82 -15.78 -29.61
CA ASP A 193 -5.95 -15.93 -28.15
C ASP A 193 -5.27 -14.76 -27.41
N LEU A 194 -6.08 -13.71 -27.13
CA LEU A 194 -5.71 -12.54 -26.35
C LEU A 194 -5.08 -12.85 -24.98
N ARG A 195 -5.18 -14.08 -24.47
CA ARG A 195 -4.56 -14.47 -23.20
C ARG A 195 -3.09 -14.82 -23.37
N TYR A 196 -2.67 -15.30 -24.54
CA TYR A 196 -1.33 -15.88 -24.75
C TYR A 196 -0.51 -15.14 -25.80
N ASP A 197 -1.13 -14.62 -26.86
CA ASP A 197 -0.45 -13.85 -27.92
C ASP A 197 -0.89 -12.38 -27.95
N PHE A 198 -0.93 -11.77 -26.76
CA PHE A 198 -1.19 -10.34 -26.60
C PHE A 198 -0.23 -9.74 -25.59
N ILE A 199 0.24 -8.53 -25.88
CA ILE A 199 1.35 -7.91 -25.15
C ILE A 199 1.06 -7.70 -23.66
N VAL A 200 -0.18 -7.38 -23.28
CA VAL A 200 -0.55 -7.10 -21.88
C VAL A 200 -0.35 -8.31 -20.96
N PRO A 201 -0.99 -9.48 -21.19
CA PRO A 201 -0.78 -10.65 -20.34
C PRO A 201 0.63 -11.26 -20.48
N LEU A 202 1.29 -11.08 -21.63
CA LEU A 202 2.70 -11.45 -21.78
C LEU A 202 3.59 -10.64 -20.84
N LEU A 203 3.41 -9.32 -20.78
CA LEU A 203 4.18 -8.44 -19.87
C LEU A 203 3.93 -8.77 -18.40
N VAL A 204 2.68 -9.06 -18.00
CA VAL A 204 2.34 -9.42 -16.61
C VAL A 204 3.05 -10.72 -16.20
N ARG A 205 2.91 -11.79 -16.99
CA ARG A 205 3.56 -13.08 -16.70
C ARG A 205 5.08 -13.00 -16.74
N ALA A 206 5.62 -12.26 -17.73
CA ALA A 206 7.06 -12.08 -17.87
C ALA A 206 7.62 -11.31 -16.68
N LYS A 207 6.96 -10.23 -16.24
CA LYS A 207 7.34 -9.48 -15.04
C LYS A 207 7.44 -10.41 -13.84
N GLU A 208 6.44 -11.23 -13.58
CA GLU A 208 6.44 -12.11 -12.41
C GLU A 208 7.53 -13.18 -12.49
N ALA A 209 7.63 -13.88 -13.63
CA ALA A 209 8.63 -14.92 -13.85
C ALA A 209 10.07 -14.40 -13.71
N VAL A 210 10.31 -13.13 -14.04
CA VAL A 210 11.62 -12.49 -13.97
C VAL A 210 11.88 -11.83 -12.62
N THR A 211 10.89 -11.16 -12.02
CA THR A 211 11.14 -10.31 -10.83
C THR A 211 11.19 -11.09 -9.53
N GLU A 212 10.34 -12.12 -9.35
CA GLU A 212 10.32 -12.88 -8.10
C GLU A 212 11.65 -13.60 -7.81
N PRO A 213 12.24 -14.38 -8.74
CA PRO A 213 13.50 -15.07 -8.47
C PRO A 213 14.65 -14.08 -8.25
N PHE A 214 14.66 -12.96 -8.99
CA PHE A 214 15.66 -11.92 -8.82
C PHE A 214 15.59 -11.29 -7.42
N TYR A 215 14.41 -10.92 -6.94
CA TYR A 215 14.27 -10.35 -5.60
C TYR A 215 14.56 -11.35 -4.49
N ALA A 216 14.33 -12.65 -4.71
CA ALA A 216 14.78 -13.68 -3.78
C ALA A 216 16.31 -13.72 -3.66
N GLU A 217 17.04 -13.63 -4.78
CA GLU A 217 18.51 -13.57 -4.77
C GLU A 217 19.05 -12.32 -4.07
N ILE A 218 18.42 -11.16 -4.28
CA ILE A 218 18.80 -9.91 -3.59
C ILE A 218 18.55 -10.02 -2.08
N LYS A 219 17.39 -10.56 -1.67
CA LYS A 219 17.09 -10.76 -0.24
C LYS A 219 18.07 -11.71 0.43
N ALA A 220 18.58 -12.73 -0.29
CA ALA A 220 19.57 -13.67 0.23
C ALA A 220 20.91 -13.00 0.57
N THR A 221 21.21 -11.80 0.04
CA THR A 221 22.39 -11.03 0.43
C THR A 221 22.16 -10.13 1.65
N GLY A 222 20.99 -10.23 2.29
CA GLY A 222 20.60 -9.36 3.41
C GLY A 222 20.21 -7.94 2.98
N VAL A 223 20.05 -7.68 1.68
CA VAL A 223 19.68 -6.37 1.14
C VAL A 223 18.18 -6.34 0.84
N SER A 224 17.50 -5.30 1.32
CA SER A 224 16.08 -5.09 1.00
C SER A 224 15.89 -4.57 -0.43
N VAL A 225 14.76 -4.88 -1.06
CA VAL A 225 14.44 -4.37 -2.42
C VAL A 225 14.40 -2.83 -2.46
N ALA A 226 13.86 -2.20 -1.41
CA ALA A 226 13.83 -0.74 -1.28
C ALA A 226 15.24 -0.14 -1.26
N GLU A 227 16.17 -0.74 -0.51
CA GLU A 227 17.56 -0.32 -0.45
C GLU A 227 18.28 -0.44 -1.79
N MET A 228 18.09 -1.56 -2.50
CA MET A 228 18.64 -1.73 -3.85
C MET A 228 18.11 -0.65 -4.81
N ARG A 229 16.79 -0.39 -4.81
CA ARG A 229 16.17 0.64 -5.68
C ARG A 229 16.70 2.04 -5.36
N LEU A 230 16.87 2.36 -4.08
CA LEU A 230 17.45 3.62 -3.63
C LEU A 230 18.88 3.83 -4.13
N LEU A 231 19.75 2.84 -3.93
CA LEU A 231 21.13 2.91 -4.41
C LEU A 231 21.18 3.03 -5.94
N ALA A 232 20.36 2.25 -6.66
CA ALA A 232 20.29 2.32 -8.12
C ALA A 232 19.76 3.68 -8.62
N CYS A 233 18.78 4.27 -7.94
CA CYS A 233 18.22 5.59 -8.27
C CYS A 233 19.24 6.72 -8.09
N LEU A 234 20.12 6.60 -7.09
CA LEU A 234 21.16 7.59 -6.78
C LEU A 234 22.47 7.35 -7.56
N ALA A 235 22.67 6.18 -8.16
CA ALA A 235 23.91 5.89 -8.88
C ALA A 235 24.23 6.85 -10.05
N PRO A 236 23.28 7.23 -10.92
CA PRO A 236 23.57 8.11 -12.04
C PRO A 236 23.57 9.61 -11.70
N ARG A 237 23.30 9.99 -10.43
CA ARG A 237 23.17 11.40 -10.01
C ARG A 237 23.86 11.63 -8.67
N ASP A 238 24.63 12.70 -8.53
CA ASP A 238 25.36 12.93 -7.28
C ASP A 238 24.45 13.13 -6.06
N THR A 239 23.25 13.69 -6.24
CA THR A 239 22.27 13.93 -5.17
C THR A 239 20.82 13.83 -5.67
N ALA A 240 19.89 13.52 -4.75
CA ALA A 240 18.44 13.69 -4.96
C ALA A 240 17.71 13.93 -3.64
N THR A 241 16.57 14.61 -3.69
CA THR A 241 15.66 14.78 -2.54
C THR A 241 14.79 13.55 -2.33
N PRO A 242 14.28 13.29 -1.11
CA PRO A 242 13.37 12.17 -0.85
C PRO A 242 12.15 12.14 -1.77
N ALA A 243 11.57 13.30 -2.09
CA ALA A 243 10.42 13.40 -3.01
C ALA A 243 10.78 12.97 -4.45
N GLU A 244 11.95 13.38 -4.96
CA GLU A 244 12.41 12.95 -6.28
C GLU A 244 12.70 11.45 -6.33
N ILE A 245 13.25 10.89 -5.26
CA ILE A 245 13.50 9.45 -5.16
C ILE A 245 12.16 8.70 -5.15
N ALA A 246 11.21 9.13 -4.32
CA ALA A 246 9.88 8.53 -4.18
C ALA A 246 9.15 8.43 -5.53
N ALA A 247 9.18 9.53 -6.29
CA ALA A 247 8.62 9.58 -7.64
C ALA A 247 9.30 8.60 -8.62
N ARG A 248 10.62 8.39 -8.50
CA ARG A 248 11.39 7.54 -9.43
C ARG A 248 11.30 6.06 -9.15
N ILE A 249 11.17 5.67 -7.87
CA ILE A 249 11.09 4.25 -7.49
C ILE A 249 9.65 3.78 -7.24
N PHE A 250 8.67 4.67 -7.47
CA PHE A 250 7.23 4.43 -7.29
C PHE A 250 6.86 3.95 -5.87
N VAL A 251 7.42 4.62 -4.86
CA VAL A 251 7.17 4.35 -3.43
C VAL A 251 6.72 5.64 -2.76
N ASP A 252 5.89 5.56 -1.72
CA ASP A 252 5.48 6.76 -0.98
C ASP A 252 6.65 7.46 -0.27
N ALA A 253 6.55 8.78 -0.10
CA ALA A 253 7.63 9.59 0.44
C ALA A 253 7.97 9.28 1.92
N ALA A 254 6.99 8.87 2.72
CA ALA A 254 7.19 8.60 4.15
C ALA A 254 8.00 7.30 4.37
N THR A 255 7.75 6.29 3.54
CA THR A 255 8.50 5.02 3.58
C THR A 255 9.94 5.22 3.09
N ILE A 256 10.13 6.08 2.09
CA ILE A 256 11.46 6.51 1.63
C ILE A 256 12.25 7.17 2.77
N ASP A 257 11.65 8.09 3.53
CA ASP A 257 12.35 8.81 4.60
C ASP A 257 12.90 7.86 5.68
N ALA A 258 12.10 6.88 6.11
CA ALA A 258 12.54 5.90 7.10
C ALA A 258 13.70 5.04 6.60
N GLN A 259 13.65 4.66 5.32
CA GLN A 259 14.67 3.87 4.66
C GLN A 259 15.96 4.68 4.44
N ILE A 260 15.86 5.94 4.01
CA ILE A 260 16.99 6.89 3.89
C ILE A 260 17.68 7.04 5.23
N LEU A 261 16.92 7.31 6.30
CA LEU A 261 17.49 7.48 7.64
C LEU A 261 18.28 6.25 8.10
N ARG A 262 17.77 5.04 7.80
CA ARG A 262 18.47 3.79 8.10
C ARG A 262 19.79 3.69 7.31
N MET A 263 19.74 3.90 6.00
CA MET A 263 20.91 3.80 5.13
C MET A 263 21.97 4.87 5.44
N THR A 264 21.56 6.06 5.88
CA THR A 264 22.49 7.10 6.37
C THR A 264 23.20 6.66 7.65
N LYS A 265 22.49 6.03 8.59
CA LYS A 265 23.10 5.45 9.81
C LYS A 265 24.07 4.30 9.50
N GLU A 266 23.77 3.52 8.47
CA GLU A 266 24.64 2.45 7.97
C GLU A 266 25.84 2.98 7.15
N GLY A 267 25.93 4.31 6.95
CA GLY A 267 27.00 4.95 6.19
C GLY A 267 26.93 4.72 4.68
N LEU A 268 25.79 4.25 4.15
CA LEU A 268 25.56 4.02 2.72
C LEU A 268 25.13 5.30 1.98
N LEU A 269 24.47 6.21 2.70
CA LEU A 269 24.05 7.52 2.21
C LEU A 269 24.62 8.63 3.11
N ALA A 270 24.76 9.82 2.54
CA ALA A 270 25.11 11.03 3.27
C ALA A 270 24.11 12.14 2.95
N SER A 271 23.67 12.87 3.98
CA SER A 271 22.88 14.08 3.79
C SER A 271 23.76 15.19 3.21
N THR A 272 23.27 15.89 2.20
CA THR A 272 23.92 17.06 1.61
C THR A 272 23.21 18.35 2.02
N GLU A 273 23.73 19.49 1.58
CA GLU A 273 23.02 20.76 1.70
C GLU A 273 21.65 20.68 1.01
N ARG A 274 20.63 21.38 1.56
CA ARG A 274 19.23 21.44 1.08
C ARG A 274 18.38 20.16 1.24
N SER A 275 18.63 19.34 2.26
CA SER A 275 17.83 18.13 2.56
C SER A 275 17.83 17.05 1.46
N ALA A 276 18.84 17.08 0.57
CA ALA A 276 19.09 16.03 -0.40
C ALA A 276 20.02 14.95 0.19
N VAL A 277 20.08 13.80 -0.47
CA VAL A 277 20.95 12.68 -0.11
C VAL A 277 21.84 12.27 -1.27
N ALA A 278 23.07 11.89 -0.93
CA ALA A 278 24.09 11.38 -1.84
C ALA A 278 24.47 9.94 -1.48
N ILE A 279 24.88 9.16 -2.47
CA ILE A 279 25.49 7.84 -2.25
C ILE A 279 26.93 8.01 -1.76
N THR A 280 27.30 7.33 -0.67
CA THR A 280 28.69 7.32 -0.17
C THR A 280 29.55 6.34 -0.97
N GLU A 281 30.86 6.34 -0.72
CA GLU A 281 31.75 5.32 -1.31
C GLU A 281 31.36 3.90 -0.88
N THR A 282 31.02 3.70 0.40
CA THR A 282 30.48 2.42 0.91
C THR A 282 29.18 2.03 0.18
N GLY A 283 28.29 3.00 -0.05
CA GLY A 283 27.07 2.81 -0.83
C GLY A 283 27.36 2.37 -2.27
N ARG A 284 28.35 2.99 -2.92
CA ARG A 284 28.78 2.64 -4.29
C ARG A 284 29.38 1.24 -4.36
N GLN A 285 30.23 0.85 -3.41
CA GLN A 285 30.78 -0.51 -3.33
C GLN A 285 29.67 -1.55 -3.19
N LYS A 286 28.69 -1.28 -2.31
CA LYS A 286 27.52 -2.15 -2.16
C LYS A 286 26.70 -2.25 -3.45
N LEU A 287 26.48 -1.12 -4.13
CA LEU A 287 25.79 -1.08 -5.41
C LEU A 287 26.54 -1.87 -6.51
N GLN A 288 27.87 -1.81 -6.55
CA GLN A 288 28.66 -2.60 -7.50
C GLN A 288 28.44 -4.11 -7.31
N LEU A 289 28.36 -4.58 -6.06
CA LEU A 289 28.02 -5.98 -5.76
C LEU A 289 26.61 -6.33 -6.24
N LEU A 290 25.63 -5.46 -6.01
CA LEU A 290 24.25 -5.64 -6.48
C LEU A 290 24.15 -5.66 -8.01
N ASN A 291 24.89 -4.77 -8.69
CA ASN A 291 24.99 -4.75 -10.15
C ASN A 291 25.58 -6.05 -10.69
N ALA A 292 26.59 -6.61 -10.03
CA ALA A 292 27.16 -7.89 -10.43
C ALA A 292 26.13 -9.05 -10.29
N ILE A 293 25.30 -9.03 -9.26
CA ILE A 293 24.18 -9.99 -9.10
C ILE A 293 23.17 -9.81 -10.23
N ALA A 294 22.73 -8.57 -10.49
CA ALA A 294 21.78 -8.27 -11.55
C ALA A 294 22.29 -8.71 -12.94
N ARG A 295 23.57 -8.46 -13.25
CA ARG A 295 24.19 -8.89 -14.52
C ARG A 295 24.27 -10.41 -14.64
N ARG A 296 24.63 -11.12 -13.57
CA ARG A 296 24.65 -12.61 -13.57
C ARG A 296 23.26 -13.20 -13.69
N TYR A 297 22.27 -12.57 -13.05
CA TYR A 297 20.87 -12.96 -13.16
C TYR A 297 20.39 -12.79 -14.61
N GLU A 298 20.63 -11.62 -15.20
CA GLU A 298 20.27 -11.31 -16.58
C GLU A 298 20.95 -12.25 -17.59
N ALA A 299 22.24 -12.55 -17.39
CA ALA A 299 22.98 -13.50 -18.23
C ALA A 299 22.42 -14.93 -18.18
N ARG A 300 21.95 -15.37 -16.99
CA ARG A 300 21.27 -16.67 -16.85
C ARG A 300 19.87 -16.66 -17.47
N LEU A 301 19.12 -15.58 -17.25
CA LEU A 301 17.76 -15.43 -17.76
C LEU A 301 17.73 -15.54 -19.29
N PHE A 302 18.71 -14.95 -19.96
CA PHE A 302 18.80 -14.95 -21.42
C PHE A 302 19.84 -15.94 -21.97
N ALA A 303 20.29 -16.90 -21.15
CA ALA A 303 21.23 -17.91 -21.60
C ALA A 303 20.64 -18.72 -22.78
N GLY A 304 21.36 -18.76 -23.90
CA GLY A 304 20.93 -19.46 -25.11
C GLY A 304 20.00 -18.66 -26.03
N LEU A 305 19.73 -17.39 -25.73
CA LEU A 305 19.00 -16.48 -26.62
C LEU A 305 19.95 -15.61 -27.44
N ASP A 306 19.48 -15.21 -28.62
CA ASP A 306 20.18 -14.32 -29.53
C ASP A 306 20.36 -12.91 -28.93
N PRO A 307 21.59 -12.38 -28.81
CA PRO A 307 21.87 -11.03 -28.34
C PRO A 307 21.08 -9.93 -29.05
N GLU A 308 20.82 -10.07 -30.35
CA GLU A 308 20.08 -9.07 -31.12
C GLU A 308 18.61 -9.01 -30.68
N ARG A 309 17.98 -10.18 -30.48
CA ARG A 309 16.61 -10.26 -29.96
C ARG A 309 16.48 -9.68 -28.55
N ILE A 310 17.49 -9.90 -27.70
CA ILE A 310 17.53 -9.33 -26.35
C ILE A 310 17.62 -7.80 -26.42
N ALA A 311 18.43 -7.26 -27.34
CA ALA A 311 18.56 -5.82 -27.56
C ALA A 311 17.22 -5.21 -28.00
N VAL A 312 16.57 -5.81 -29.01
CA VAL A 312 15.25 -5.37 -29.51
C VAL A 312 14.19 -5.38 -28.40
N LEU A 313 14.14 -6.44 -27.59
CA LEU A 313 13.22 -6.52 -26.45
C LEU A 313 13.45 -5.39 -25.45
N LYS A 314 14.72 -5.14 -25.07
CA LYS A 314 15.07 -4.08 -24.13
C LYS A 314 14.72 -2.69 -24.67
N ASP A 315 14.92 -2.46 -25.97
CA ASP A 315 14.58 -1.20 -26.61
C ASP A 315 13.06 -0.98 -26.63
N ALA A 316 12.28 -2.00 -26.97
CA ALA A 316 10.83 -1.93 -26.91
C ALA A 316 10.31 -1.61 -25.48
N LEU A 317 10.87 -2.27 -24.46
CA LEU A 317 10.49 -2.01 -23.06
C LEU A 317 10.84 -0.59 -22.60
N ARG A 318 11.98 -0.04 -23.03
CA ARG A 318 12.36 1.36 -22.74
C ARG A 318 11.41 2.36 -23.39
N LEU A 319 10.94 2.08 -24.61
CA LEU A 319 9.96 2.92 -25.29
C LEU A 319 8.62 2.95 -24.54
N PHE A 320 8.16 1.80 -24.02
CA PHE A 320 6.94 1.76 -23.21
C PHE A 320 7.06 2.59 -21.92
N ASP A 321 8.20 2.50 -21.22
CA ASP A 321 8.46 3.29 -20.00
C ASP A 321 8.47 4.81 -20.28
N GLY A 322 9.08 5.22 -21.40
CA GLY A 322 9.10 6.62 -21.84
C GLY A 322 7.72 7.15 -22.24
N ALA A 323 6.88 6.33 -22.90
CA ALA A 323 5.53 6.70 -23.31
C ALA A 323 4.55 6.83 -22.12
N ILE A 324 4.70 5.99 -21.10
CA ILE A 324 3.93 6.05 -19.84
C ILE A 324 4.23 7.34 -19.06
N SER A 325 5.47 7.85 -19.16
CA SER A 325 5.88 9.11 -18.52
C SER A 325 5.39 10.36 -19.27
N ALA A 326 4.95 10.23 -20.52
CA ALA A 326 4.66 11.36 -21.42
C ALA A 326 3.15 11.60 -21.68
N THR A 327 2.25 10.71 -21.26
CA THR A 327 0.84 10.79 -21.67
C THR A 327 -0.11 10.46 -20.52
N PRO A 328 -1.01 11.38 -20.10
CA PRO A 328 -2.21 10.97 -19.40
C PRO A 328 -3.08 10.23 -20.41
N ILE A 329 -3.34 8.95 -20.18
CA ILE A 329 -4.28 8.17 -21.00
C ILE A 329 -5.65 8.83 -20.83
N SER A 330 -6.05 9.68 -21.79
CA SER A 330 -7.42 10.14 -21.89
C SER A 330 -8.25 8.98 -22.42
N ALA A 331 -9.12 8.46 -21.57
CA ALA A 331 -10.17 7.54 -22.02
C ALA A 331 -11.16 8.33 -22.87
N THR A 332 -11.05 8.18 -24.19
CA THR A 332 -12.13 8.47 -25.14
C THR A 332 -12.05 7.42 -26.23
N GLU A 333 -12.90 6.39 -26.11
CA GLU A 333 -13.81 5.89 -27.15
C GLU A 333 -14.87 5.01 -26.48
#